data_AF-A0A9W6ZHQ4-F1
#
_entry.id   AF-A0A9W6ZHQ4-F1
#
_cell.length_a   1.000
_cell.length_b   1.000
_cell.length_c   1.000
_cell.angle_alpha   90.00
_cell.angle_beta   90.00
_cell.angle_gamma   90.00
#
_symmetry.space_group_name_H-M   'P 1'
#
loop_
_entity.id
_entity.type
_entity.pdbx_description
1 polymer ?
#
loop_
_entity_poly.entity_id
_entity_poly.type
_entity_poly.pdbx_seq_one_letter_code
_entity_poly.pdbx_strand_id
1 'polypeptide(L)' 'MVDVDEKKIKAGFYFNRSLNCKIPIAHFTALTSPPHSSLPVVCCVAMYRTGGKLEENVESVGREEGVDLWHFF' A
#
# COMPACT_ATOMS: atom_id res chain seq x y z
N MET A 1 8.67 3.32 -0.46
CA MET A 1 7.25 3.05 -0.74
C MET A 1 6.43 4.29 -0.40
N VAL A 2 5.23 4.47 -0.94
CA VAL A 2 4.49 5.75 -0.85
C VAL A 2 3.76 5.92 0.49
N ASP A 3 3.38 4.83 1.13
CA ASP A 3 2.66 4.77 2.43
C ASP A 3 3.58 4.70 3.66
N VAL A 4 4.89 4.53 3.48
CA VAL A 4 5.90 4.53 4.57
C VAL A 4 6.68 5.85 4.65
N ASP A 5 6.66 6.66 3.59
CA ASP A 5 7.39 7.92 3.53
C ASP A 5 6.52 9.06 4.05
N GLU A 6 6.81 9.56 5.26
CA GLU A 6 6.03 10.61 5.91
C GLU A 6 5.82 11.86 5.06
N LYS A 7 6.80 12.23 4.21
CA LYS A 7 6.67 13.42 3.36
C LYS A 7 5.60 13.19 2.29
N LYS A 8 5.51 11.96 1.77
CA LYS A 8 4.51 11.58 0.76
C LYS A 8 3.13 11.42 1.39
N ILE A 9 3.06 10.82 2.57
CA ILE A 9 1.81 10.72 3.33
C ILE A 9 1.25 12.12 3.62
N LYS A 10 2.08 13.06 4.07
CA LYS A 10 1.69 14.48 4.29
C LYS A 10 1.23 15.18 3.01
N ALA A 11 1.76 14.82 1.85
CA ALA A 11 1.31 15.36 0.57
C ALA A 11 -0.12 14.88 0.21
N GLY A 12 -0.55 13.73 0.71
CA GLY A 12 -1.91 13.18 0.55
C GLY A 12 -2.22 12.63 -0.85
N PHE A 13 -1.38 12.89 -1.86
CA PHE A 13 -1.51 12.33 -3.20
C PHE A 13 -0.16 12.18 -3.90
N TYR A 14 -0.07 11.20 -4.79
CA TYR A 14 0.97 11.07 -5.79
C TYR A 14 0.46 11.63 -7.12
N PHE A 15 1.19 12.56 -7.73
CA PHE A 15 0.83 13.08 -9.04
C PHE A 15 1.49 12.24 -10.14
N ASN A 16 0.67 11.46 -10.86
CA ASN A 16 1.13 10.70 -12.01
C ASN A 16 1.18 11.63 -13.23
N ARG A 17 2.39 12.01 -13.65
CA ARG A 17 2.60 12.91 -14.79
C ARG A 17 2.17 12.30 -16.12
N SER A 18 2.35 10.99 -16.29
CA SER A 18 2.02 10.29 -17.54
C SER A 18 0.52 10.24 -17.78
N LEU A 19 -0.26 10.07 -16.70
CA LEU A 19 -1.73 10.06 -16.74
C LEU A 19 -2.35 11.41 -16.44
N ASN A 20 -1.53 12.43 -16.15
CA ASN A 20 -1.93 13.76 -15.72
C ASN A 20 -3.01 13.76 -14.60
N CYS A 21 -2.85 12.88 -13.60
CA CYS A 21 -3.85 12.68 -12.56
C CYS A 21 -3.25 12.61 -11.15
N LYS A 22 -4.08 12.89 -10.13
CA LYS A 22 -3.74 12.72 -8.72
C LYS A 22 -4.24 11.37 -8.24
N ILE A 23 -3.33 10.55 -7.74
CA ILE A 23 -3.62 9.27 -7.11
C ILE A 23 -3.57 9.50 -5.60
N PRO A 24 -4.67 9.30 -4.85
CA PRO A 24 -4.67 9.52 -3.41
C PRO A 24 -3.71 8.55 -2.71
N ILE A 25 -3.02 9.06 -1.69
CA ILE A 25 -2.16 8.23 -0.84
C ILE A 25 -3.00 7.84 0.37
N ALA A 26 -3.22 6.54 0.53
CA ALA A 26 -3.87 5.96 1.69
C ALA A 26 -2.84 5.19 2.52
N HIS A 27 -3.02 5.19 3.84
CA HIS A 27 -2.26 4.31 4.72
C HIS A 27 -2.73 2.86 4.55
N PHE A 28 -1.84 1.89 4.76
CA PHE A 28 -2.14 0.46 4.56
C PHE A 28 -3.33 -0.02 5.40
N THR A 29 -3.56 0.60 6.56
CA THR A 29 -4.73 0.36 7.42
C THR A 29 -6.08 0.64 6.74
N ALA A 30 -6.13 1.37 5.64
CA ALA A 30 -7.36 1.50 4.85
C ALA A 30 -7.88 0.14 4.34
N LEU A 31 -7.03 -0.88 4.30
CA LEU A 31 -7.42 -2.25 3.96
C LEU A 31 -8.18 -2.97 5.08
N THR A 32 -8.27 -2.40 6.29
CA THR A 32 -9.02 -3.00 7.42
C THR A 32 -10.45 -2.48 7.51
N SER A 33 -10.82 -1.43 6.77
CA SER A 33 -12.17 -0.88 6.77
C SER A 33 -13.01 -1.41 5.61
N PRO A 34 -14.34 -1.59 5.77
CA PRO A 34 -15.23 -1.93 4.67
C PRO A 34 -15.29 -0.82 3.61
N PRO A 35 -15.41 -1.18 2.31
CA PRO A 35 -15.54 -2.53 1.75
C PRO A 35 -14.21 -3.26 1.55
N HIS A 36 -13.07 -2.64 1.87
CA HIS A 36 -11.74 -3.14 1.53
C HIS A 36 -11.31 -4.33 2.39
N SER A 37 -11.83 -4.45 3.61
CA SER A 37 -11.51 -5.54 4.54
C SER A 37 -11.80 -6.95 4.01
N SER A 38 -12.73 -7.11 3.07
CA SER A 38 -13.07 -8.42 2.49
C SER A 38 -12.47 -8.67 1.10
N LEU A 39 -11.78 -7.69 0.51
CA LEU A 39 -11.28 -7.79 -0.86
C LEU A 39 -9.84 -8.32 -0.88
N PRO A 40 -9.47 -9.16 -1.87
CA PRO A 40 -8.09 -9.51 -2.12
C PRO A 40 -7.30 -8.28 -2.59
N VAL A 41 -6.03 -8.22 -2.20
CA VAL A 41 -5.14 -7.08 -2.48
C VAL A 41 -4.05 -7.49 -3.45
N VAL A 42 -3.85 -6.71 -4.51
CA VAL A 42 -2.70 -6.84 -5.41
C VAL A 42 -1.87 -5.57 -5.34
N CYS A 43 -0.62 -5.69 -4.90
CA CYS A 43 0.31 -4.57 -4.75
C CYS A 43 1.46 -4.62 -5.76
N CYS A 44 1.60 -3.58 -6.56
CA CYS A 44 2.79 -3.38 -7.39
C CYS A 44 3.90 -2.78 -6.52
N VAL A 45 4.77 -3.61 -5.94
CA VAL A 45 5.81 -3.17 -5.01
C VAL A 45 7.03 -4.08 -5.04
N ALA A 46 8.20 -3.47 -4.89
CA ALA A 46 9.43 -4.20 -4.61
C ALA A 46 9.57 -4.43 -3.10
N MET A 47 9.35 -5.67 -2.65
CA MET A 47 9.51 -6.09 -1.25
C MET A 47 10.96 -5.91 -0.76
N TYR A 48 11.15 -5.87 0.57
CA TYR A 48 12.43 -5.80 1.26
C TYR A 48 13.27 -4.54 1.04
N ARG A 49 12.74 -3.52 0.33
CA ARG A 49 13.44 -2.25 0.09
C ARG A 49 13.17 -1.18 1.14
N THR A 50 12.35 -1.50 2.14
CA THR A 50 11.94 -0.60 3.23
C THR A 50 12.49 -1.01 4.59
N GLY A 51 13.43 -1.97 4.64
CA GLY A 51 14.01 -2.48 5.89
C GLY A 51 12.98 -3.15 6.80
N GLY A 52 11.98 -3.84 6.25
CA GLY A 52 10.93 -4.54 7.01
C GLY A 52 9.65 -3.74 7.24
N LYS A 53 9.64 -2.42 6.98
CA LYS A 53 8.49 -1.55 7.31
C LYS A 53 7.21 -1.88 6.54
N LEU A 54 7.34 -2.29 5.28
CA LEU A 54 6.20 -2.70 4.45
C LEU A 54 5.62 -4.01 4.96
N GLU A 55 6.50 -4.94 5.27
CA GLU A 55 6.17 -6.26 5.79
C GLU A 55 5.44 -6.15 7.13
N GLU A 56 5.91 -5.31 8.04
CA GLU A 56 5.21 -4.94 9.28
C GLU A 56 3.79 -4.39 9.02
N ASN A 57 3.63 -3.53 8.00
CA ASN A 57 2.33 -2.98 7.65
C ASN A 57 1.38 -4.07 7.11
N VAL A 58 1.87 -4.99 6.28
CA VAL A 58 1.10 -6.13 5.76
C VAL A 58 0.63 -7.03 6.89
N GLU A 59 1.53 -7.38 7.81
CA GLU A 59 1.19 -8.16 9.00
C GLU A 59 0.15 -7.43 9.86
N SER A 60 0.28 -6.11 10.04
CA SER A 60 -0.62 -5.31 10.88
C SER A 60 -2.08 -5.29 10.40
N VAL A 61 -2.31 -5.54 9.12
CA VAL A 61 -3.66 -5.60 8.53
C VAL A 61 -4.21 -7.02 8.44
N GLY A 62 -3.46 -8.02 8.95
CA GLY A 62 -3.88 -9.42 8.99
C GLY A 62 -3.97 -10.08 7.61
N ARG A 63 -3.21 -9.58 6.63
CA ARG A 63 -3.17 -10.15 5.28
C ARG A 63 -2.05 -11.16 5.16
N GLU A 64 -2.28 -12.22 4.40
CA GLU A 64 -1.36 -13.32 4.18
C GLU A 64 -1.02 -13.44 2.69
N GLU A 65 0.29 -13.46 2.39
CA GLU A 65 0.78 -13.57 1.02
C GLU A 65 0.38 -14.90 0.39
N GLY A 66 -0.18 -14.85 -0.81
CA GLY A 66 -0.65 -16.03 -1.54
C GLY A 66 -2.08 -16.49 -1.15
N VAL A 67 -2.68 -15.87 -0.13
CA VAL A 67 -4.05 -16.16 0.33
C VAL A 67 -4.99 -15.00 0.00
N ASP A 68 -4.68 -13.80 0.48
CA ASP A 68 -5.49 -12.60 0.28
C ASP A 68 -4.67 -11.34 -0.06
N LEU A 69 -3.35 -11.49 -0.19
CA LEU A 69 -2.44 -10.49 -0.71
C LEU A 69 -1.47 -11.10 -1.74
N TRP A 70 -1.27 -10.42 -2.85
CA TRP A 70 -0.24 -10.72 -3.85
C TRP A 70 0.56 -9.48 -4.17
N HIS A 71 1.82 -9.66 -4.51
CA HIS A 71 2.65 -8.57 -4.98
C HIS A 71 3.39 -8.93 -6.27
N PHE A 72 3.72 -7.91 -7.06
CA PHE A 72 4.55 -8.05 -8.26
C PHE A 72 5.42 -6.81 -8.44
N PHE A 73 6.46 -6.95 -9.26
CA PHE A 73 7.42 -5.89 -9.60
C PHE A 73 7.32 -5.50 -11.07
#